data_AF-A0A2P8K6F3-F1
#
_entry.id   AF-A0A2P8K6F3-F1
#
_cell.length_a   1.000
_cell.length_b   1.000
_cell.length_c   1.000
_cell.angle_alpha   90.00
_cell.angle_beta   90.00
_cell.angle_gamma   90.00
#
_symmetry.space_group_name_H-M   'P 1'
#
loop_
_entity.id
_entity.type
_entity.pdbx_description
1 polymer ?
#
loop_
_entity_poly.entity_id
_entity_poly.type
_entity_poly.pdbx_seq_one_letter_code
_entity_poly.pdbx_strand_id
1 'polypeptide(L)'
;LGAEGALESGSQSPAGPTLWRGNQRIEPGLWPDWFSRVQGSYYQHLDAFIRSLNGETVADLPGLLDGLQAQAIAEAAVQSLQHGQFVAVDDCR
;
A
#
# COMPACT_ATOMS: atom_id res chain seq x y z
N LEU A 1 11.20 29.25 11.88
CA LEU A 1 10.06 29.84 12.61
C LEU A 1 10.00 31.31 12.25
N GLY A 2 9.06 31.70 11.40
CA GLY A 2 8.88 33.08 10.96
C GLY A 2 7.40 33.47 11.03
N ALA A 3 7.11 34.76 10.87
CA ALA A 3 5.77 35.34 11.01
C ALA A 3 4.70 34.79 10.02
N GLU A 4 5.10 33.94 9.07
CA GLU A 4 4.24 33.33 8.04
C GLU A 4 4.05 31.81 8.22
N GLY A 5 4.50 31.23 9.34
CA GLY A 5 4.17 29.85 9.70
C GLY A 5 5.31 29.03 10.27
N ALA A 6 4.94 28.07 11.11
CA ALA A 6 5.79 27.06 11.71
C ALA A 6 5.46 25.70 11.07
N LEU A 7 6.49 24.94 10.68
CA LEU A 7 6.34 23.56 10.24
C LEU A 7 6.64 22.65 11.43
N GLU A 8 5.63 21.93 11.91
CA GLU A 8 5.77 20.95 12.98
C GLU A 8 5.58 19.54 12.39
N SER A 9 6.51 18.64 12.66
CA SER A 9 6.40 17.23 12.28
C SER A 9 5.92 16.45 13.50
N GLY A 10 4.61 16.20 13.56
CA GLY A 10 4.00 15.27 14.51
C GLY A 10 3.97 13.85 13.96
N SER A 11 3.99 12.84 14.84
CA SER A 11 3.85 11.44 14.47
C SER A 11 2.50 11.19 13.78
N GLN A 12 2.53 10.90 12.49
CA GLN A 12 1.34 10.54 11.72
C GLN A 12 0.94 9.11 12.06
N SER A 13 0.03 8.95 13.02
CA SER A 13 -0.72 7.70 13.15
C SER A 13 -2.12 7.99 13.69
N PRO A 14 -3.20 7.51 13.04
CA PRO A 14 -3.26 6.82 11.74
C PRO A 14 -3.57 7.80 10.60
N ALA A 15 -2.76 7.77 9.53
CA ALA A 15 -2.86 8.69 8.41
C ALA A 15 -3.92 8.25 7.38
N GLY A 16 -5.05 8.96 7.34
CA GLY A 16 -5.86 9.07 6.11
C GLY A 16 -5.30 10.19 5.21
N PRO A 17 -5.43 10.12 3.88
CA PRO A 17 -4.97 11.20 3.01
C PRO A 17 -5.77 12.47 3.24
N THR A 18 -5.15 13.54 3.73
CA THR A 18 -5.81 14.85 3.89
C THR A 18 -5.98 15.53 2.53
N LEU A 19 -7.23 15.74 2.09
CA LEU A 19 -7.55 16.54 0.92
C LEU A 19 -7.73 18.01 1.36
N TRP A 20 -6.92 18.90 0.78
CA TRP A 20 -7.09 20.34 0.95
C TRP A 20 -7.94 20.91 -0.20
N ARG A 21 -9.07 21.55 0.13
CA ARG A 21 -9.93 22.25 -0.84
C ARG A 21 -10.19 23.67 -0.35
N GLY A 22 -9.47 24.65 -0.90
CA GLY A 22 -9.54 26.04 -0.43
C GLY A 22 -9.15 26.13 1.05
N ASN A 23 -10.00 26.78 1.87
CA ASN A 23 -9.80 26.88 3.32
C ASN A 23 -10.37 25.68 4.12
N GLN A 24 -10.72 24.58 3.44
CA GLN A 24 -11.29 23.39 4.05
C GLN A 24 -10.30 22.23 4.02
N ARG A 25 -10.12 21.60 5.19
CA ARG A 25 -9.37 20.36 5.37
C ARG A 25 -10.38 19.21 5.40
N ILE A 26 -10.35 18.35 4.38
CA ILE A 26 -11.18 17.15 4.30
C ILE A 26 -10.30 15.96 4.68
N GLU A 27 -10.55 15.39 5.84
CA GLU A 27 -9.89 14.17 6.29
C GLU A 27 -10.86 13.01 6.10
N PRO A 28 -10.50 11.98 5.31
CA PRO A 28 -11.24 10.73 5.31
C PRO A 28 -11.30 10.24 6.75
N GLY A 29 -12.51 9.93 7.22
CA GLY A 29 -12.67 9.31 8.53
C GLY A 29 -11.77 8.08 8.64
N LEU A 30 -11.17 7.90 9.81
CA LEU A 30 -10.41 6.70 10.12
C LEU A 30 -11.31 5.48 9.92
N TRP A 31 -10.89 4.55 9.06
CA TRP A 31 -11.52 3.24 9.02
C TRP A 31 -11.38 2.60 10.41
N PRO A 32 -12.43 1.96 10.94
CA PRO A 32 -12.40 1.39 12.28
C PRO A 32 -11.31 0.31 12.43
N ASP A 33 -10.94 -0.35 11.33
CA ASP A 33 -9.88 -1.35 11.27
C ASP A 33 -9.36 -1.52 9.82
N TRP A 34 -8.24 -2.25 9.68
CA TRP A 34 -7.62 -2.49 8.38
C TRP A 34 -8.53 -3.27 7.42
N PHE A 35 -9.32 -4.20 7.94
CA PHE A 35 -10.16 -5.10 7.13
C PHE A 35 -11.36 -4.34 6.60
N SER A 36 -12.03 -3.50 7.41
CA SER A 36 -13.08 -2.60 6.95
C SER A 36 -12.67 -1.76 5.73
N ARG A 37 -11.38 -1.38 5.64
CA ARG A 37 -10.84 -0.63 4.50
C ARG A 37 -10.72 -1.48 3.23
N VAL A 38 -10.39 -2.77 3.36
CA VAL A 38 -10.09 -3.64 2.20
C VAL A 38 -11.19 -4.66 1.92
N GLN A 39 -12.23 -4.75 2.74
CA GLN A 39 -13.23 -5.81 2.71
C GLN A 39 -13.80 -6.03 1.29
N GLY A 40 -14.13 -4.94 0.59
CA GLY A 40 -14.67 -5.01 -0.77
C GLY A 40 -13.69 -5.64 -1.76
N SER A 41 -12.45 -5.15 -1.82
CA SER A 41 -11.43 -5.68 -2.73
C SER A 41 -10.99 -7.09 -2.32
N TYR A 42 -11.00 -7.40 -1.03
CA TYR A 42 -10.70 -8.73 -0.51
C TYR A 42 -11.68 -9.77 -1.06
N TYR A 43 -12.99 -9.53 -0.97
CA TYR A 43 -13.98 -10.47 -1.49
C TYR A 43 -13.98 -10.56 -3.02
N GLN A 44 -13.73 -9.45 -3.73
CA GLN A 44 -13.56 -9.47 -5.19
C GLN A 44 -12.37 -10.35 -5.61
N HIS A 45 -11.27 -10.28 -4.85
CA HIS A 45 -10.09 -11.10 -5.13
C HIS A 45 -10.34 -12.59 -4.86
N LEU A 46 -11.08 -12.93 -3.79
CA LEU A 46 -11.48 -14.31 -3.52
C LEU A 46 -12.41 -14.87 -4.59
N ASP A 47 -13.37 -14.09 -5.07
CA ASP A 47 -14.25 -14.48 -6.18
C ASP A 47 -13.44 -14.76 -7.46
N ALA A 48 -12.54 -13.83 -7.82
CA ALA A 48 -11.63 -13.99 -8.95
C ALA A 48 -10.77 -15.27 -8.84
N PHE A 49 -10.26 -15.57 -7.66
CA PHE A 49 -9.49 -16.79 -7.40
C PHE A 49 -10.33 -18.06 -7.60
N ILE A 50 -11.55 -18.11 -7.07
CA ILE A 50 -12.45 -19.27 -7.23
C ILE A 50 -12.81 -19.48 -8.70
N ARG A 51 -13.11 -18.40 -9.44
CA ARG A 51 -13.40 -18.45 -10.88
C ARG A 51 -12.20 -18.99 -11.66
N SER A 52 -10.99 -18.57 -11.33
CA SER A 52 -9.76 -19.11 -11.92
C SER A 52 -9.59 -20.61 -11.66
N LEU A 53 -9.88 -21.08 -10.44
CA LEU A 53 -9.87 -22.52 -10.12
C LEU A 53 -10.90 -23.33 -10.92
N ASN A 54 -12.02 -22.71 -11.29
CA ASN A 54 -13.05 -23.31 -12.14
C ASN A 54 -12.74 -23.26 -13.64
N GLY A 55 -11.55 -22.78 -14.02
CA GLY A 55 -11.08 -22.74 -15.41
C GLY A 55 -11.47 -21.48 -16.16
N GLU A 56 -12.02 -20.46 -15.50
CA GLU A 56 -12.23 -19.15 -16.12
C GLU A 56 -10.90 -18.40 -16.22
N THR A 57 -10.66 -17.78 -17.38
CA THR A 57 -9.57 -16.81 -17.52
C THR A 57 -9.99 -15.50 -16.84
N VAL A 58 -9.38 -15.21 -15.70
CA VAL A 58 -9.59 -13.96 -14.97
C VAL A 58 -8.39 -13.04 -15.21
N ALA A 59 -8.64 -11.87 -15.79
CA ALA A 59 -7.60 -10.88 -16.04
C ALA A 59 -7.03 -10.34 -14.72
N ASP A 60 -5.75 -9.98 -14.73
CA ASP A 60 -5.07 -9.26 -13.66
C ASP A 60 -5.09 -9.95 -12.28
N LEU A 61 -5.33 -11.26 -12.24
CA LEU A 61 -5.17 -12.06 -11.02
C LEU A 61 -3.66 -12.28 -10.78
N PRO A 62 -3.10 -11.82 -9.65
CA PRO A 62 -1.69 -12.00 -9.32
C PRO A 62 -1.32 -13.48 -9.28
N GLY A 63 -0.25 -13.81 -10.00
CA GLY A 63 0.31 -15.15 -10.08
C GLY A 63 1.62 -15.29 -9.32
N LEU A 64 2.32 -16.39 -9.59
CA LEU A 64 3.62 -16.69 -8.98
C LEU A 64 4.66 -15.59 -9.24
N LEU A 65 4.73 -15.08 -10.48
CA LEU A 65 5.73 -14.09 -10.86
C LEU A 65 5.52 -12.76 -10.13
N ASP A 66 4.27 -12.32 -9.97
CA ASP A 66 3.95 -11.11 -9.18
C ASP A 66 4.41 -11.28 -7.72
N GLY A 67 4.22 -12.48 -7.16
CA GLY A 67 4.69 -12.83 -5.82
C GLY A 67 6.21 -12.81 -5.67
N LEU A 68 6.94 -13.40 -6.63
CA LEU A 68 8.41 -13.39 -6.62
C LEU A 68 8.98 -11.98 -6.74
N GLN A 69 8.39 -11.14 -7.61
CA GLN A 69 8.79 -9.74 -7.73
C GLN A 69 8.52 -8.95 -6.43
N ALA A 70 7.35 -9.15 -5.83
CA ALA A 70 7.02 -8.53 -4.54
C ALA A 70 7.99 -8.97 -3.43
N GLN A 71 8.40 -10.24 -3.43
CA GLN A 71 9.38 -10.76 -2.48
C GLN A 71 10.76 -10.13 -2.68
N ALA A 72 11.26 -10.04 -3.91
CA ALA A 72 12.56 -9.42 -4.19
C ALA A 72 12.62 -7.96 -3.69
N ILE A 73 11.53 -7.21 -3.86
CA ILE A 73 11.40 -5.85 -3.32
C ILE A 73 11.44 -5.87 -1.79
N ALA A 74 10.71 -6.78 -1.16
CA ALA A 74 10.67 -6.89 0.29
C ALA A 74 12.07 -7.23 0.87
N GLU A 75 12.81 -8.13 0.24
CA GLU A 75 14.15 -8.52 0.66
C GLU A 75 15.14 -7.35 0.55
N ALA A 76 15.14 -6.62 -0.58
CA ALA A 76 15.96 -5.43 -0.75
C ALA A 76 15.60 -4.34 0.27
N ALA A 77 14.31 -4.15 0.58
CA ALA A 77 13.86 -3.21 1.59
C ALA A 77 14.35 -3.58 3.00
N VAL A 78 14.31 -4.87 3.35
CA VAL A 78 14.85 -5.37 4.64
C VAL A 78 16.35 -5.09 4.73
N GLN A 79 17.12 -5.38 3.68
CA GLN A 79 18.55 -5.10 3.64
C GLN A 79 18.84 -3.59 3.74
N SER A 80 18.06 -2.75 3.05
CA SER A 80 18.17 -1.30 3.10
C SER A 80 17.94 -0.76 4.52
N LEU A 81 16.90 -1.24 5.22
CA LEU A 81 16.62 -0.85 6.61
C LEU A 81 17.74 -1.27 7.57
N GLN A 82 18.36 -2.44 7.35
CA GLN A 82 19.44 -2.94 8.19
C GLN A 82 20.74 -2.12 8.03
N HIS A 83 21.07 -1.71 6.80
CA HIS A 83 22.34 -1.07 6.49
C HIS A 83 22.24 0.47 6.38
N GLY A 84 21.03 1.02 6.34
CA GLY A 84 20.79 2.46 6.16
C GLY A 84 21.24 2.97 4.79
N GLN A 85 21.20 2.12 3.76
CA GLN A 85 21.70 2.40 2.42
C GLN A 85 20.73 1.94 1.36
N PHE A 86 20.78 2.56 0.18
CA PHE A 86 20.01 2.09 -0.97
C PHE A 86 20.52 0.72 -1.43
N VAL A 87 19.59 -0.23 -1.59
CA VAL A 87 19.84 -1.59 -2.07
C VAL A 87 19.06 -1.78 -3.37
N ALA A 88 19.70 -2.34 -4.39
CA ALA A 88 19.05 -2.68 -5.64
C ALA A 88 18.10 -3.87 -5.46
N VAL A 89 16.99 -3.89 -6.21
CA VAL A 89 16.08 -5.03 -6.25
C VAL A 89 16.60 -6.00 -7.30
N ASP A 90 16.72 -7.29 -6.94
CA ASP A 90 17.11 -8.32 -7.89
C ASP A 90 15.99 -8.58 -8.90
N ASP A 91 16.35 -8.66 -10.19
CA ASP A 91 15.41 -8.97 -11.28
C ASP A 91 15.05 -10.47 -11.22
N CYS A 92 13.81 -10.80 -10.82
CA CYS A 92 13.25 -12.13 -11.04
C CYS A 92 12.92 -12.30 -12.54
N ARG A 93 13.89 -12.77 -13.34
CA ARG A 93 13.70 -13.15 -14.76
C ARG A 93 13.56 -14.65 -14.95
#